data_AF-A0A9W7GXV0-F1
#
_entry.id   AF-A0A9W7GXV0-F1
#
_cell.length_a   1.000
_cell.length_b   1.000
_cell.length_c   1.000
_cell.angle_alpha   90.00
_cell.angle_beta   90.00
_cell.angle_gamma   90.00
#
_symmetry.space_group_name_H-M   'P 1'
#
loop_
_entity.id
_entity.type
_entity.pdbx_description
1 polymer ?
#
loop_
_entity_poly.entity_id
_entity_poly.type
_entity_poly.pdbx_seq_one_letter_code
_entity_poly.pdbx_strand_id
1 'polypeptide(L)'
;MVSEVSMAESSSKSFTNKTITIRLNDTNYLLWKQHVLFATESLALTKHVDGSLVVSAQQVHGEGGTMFPNLDYVLYKQEDSALCSWLLSSIGSSILSALVNCKTALDIWGKIQHIFSVTLTLCIFTVL
;
A
#
# COMPACT_ATOMS: atom_id res chain seq x y z
N MET A 1 31.51 -0.11 -26.77
CA MET A 1 31.14 -1.09 -25.73
C MET A 1 31.51 -0.49 -24.38
N VAL A 2 30.64 -0.71 -23.40
CA VAL A 2 30.63 -0.23 -22.00
C VAL A 2 30.28 1.25 -21.82
N SER A 3 29.30 1.67 -21.01
CA SER A 3 28.19 1.00 -20.34
C SER A 3 27.16 2.11 -20.09
N GLU A 4 25.94 1.93 -20.57
CA GLU A 4 24.82 2.84 -20.33
C GLU A 4 24.34 2.62 -18.89
N VAL A 5 24.82 3.46 -17.97
CA VAL A 5 24.27 3.52 -16.61
C VAL A 5 22.91 4.21 -16.74
N SER A 6 21.85 3.39 -16.83
CA SER A 6 20.48 3.85 -16.71
C SER A 6 20.28 4.33 -15.28
N MET A 7 20.40 5.65 -15.09
CA MET A 7 20.08 6.34 -13.86
C MET A 7 18.56 6.22 -13.69
N ALA A 8 18.11 5.25 -12.89
CA ALA A 8 16.70 5.14 -12.53
C ALA A 8 16.30 6.45 -11.85
N GLU A 9 15.52 7.27 -12.54
CA GLU A 9 14.90 8.46 -11.97
C GLU A 9 14.07 8.01 -10.76
N SER A 10 14.58 8.31 -9.56
CA SER A 10 13.87 8.11 -8.31
C SER A 10 12.81 9.21 -8.19
N SER A 11 11.79 9.15 -9.04
CA SER A 11 10.63 10.01 -8.97
C SER A 11 9.86 9.68 -7.70
N SER A 12 9.94 10.57 -6.72
CA SER A 12 9.16 10.46 -5.49
C SER A 12 7.68 10.56 -5.85
N LYS A 13 6.99 9.41 -5.85
CA LYS A 13 5.56 9.31 -6.13
C LYS A 13 4.77 10.07 -5.07
N SER A 14 4.42 11.32 -5.39
CA SER A 14 3.72 12.19 -4.47
C SER A 14 2.21 11.94 -4.49
N PHE A 15 1.65 11.59 -3.34
CA PHE A 15 0.20 11.47 -3.15
C PHE A 15 -0.50 12.83 -3.02
N THR A 16 0.24 13.95 -3.00
CA THR A 16 -0.30 15.29 -2.72
C THR A 16 -1.26 15.84 -3.79
N ASN A 17 -1.27 15.27 -5.00
CA ASN A 17 -2.17 15.69 -6.10
C ASN A 17 -3.38 14.76 -6.30
N LYS A 18 -3.44 13.63 -5.57
CA LYS A 18 -4.49 12.60 -5.69
C LYS A 18 -5.36 12.61 -4.44
N THR A 19 -6.10 13.69 -4.23
CA THR A 19 -6.99 13.83 -3.07
C THR A 19 -8.17 12.88 -3.21
N ILE A 20 -8.15 11.76 -2.49
CA ILE A 20 -9.38 11.04 -2.18
C ILE A 20 -10.12 11.87 -1.13
N THR A 21 -11.15 12.59 -1.56
CA THR A 21 -12.06 13.34 -0.66
C THR A 21 -12.98 12.44 0.15
N ILE A 22 -13.07 11.15 -0.22
CA ILE A 22 -13.96 10.18 0.40
C ILE A 22 -13.21 9.45 1.51
N ARG A 23 -13.52 9.78 2.77
CA ARG A 23 -13.02 8.99 3.90
C ARG A 23 -13.84 7.71 4.03
N LEU A 24 -13.16 6.56 4.16
CA LEU A 24 -13.80 5.27 4.38
C LEU A 24 -14.67 5.30 5.63
N ASN A 25 -15.90 4.84 5.49
CA ASN A 25 -16.84 4.55 6.56
C ASN A 25 -17.57 3.22 6.29
N ASP A 26 -18.50 2.88 7.16
CA ASP A 26 -19.30 1.65 7.15
C ASP A 26 -20.22 1.51 5.93
N THR A 27 -20.54 2.60 5.23
CA THR A 27 -21.50 2.62 4.11
C THR A 27 -20.88 2.80 2.73
N ASN A 28 -19.64 3.27 2.64
CA ASN A 28 -19.02 3.67 1.37
C ASN A 28 -17.84 2.79 0.93
N TYR A 29 -17.66 1.61 1.53
CA TYR A 29 -16.51 0.73 1.27
C TYR A 29 -16.25 0.47 -0.21
N LEU A 30 -17.27 0.11 -0.99
CA LEU A 30 -17.10 -0.22 -2.41
C LEU A 30 -16.57 0.98 -3.22
N LEU A 31 -17.11 2.16 -2.94
CA LEU A 31 -16.68 3.40 -3.59
C LEU A 31 -15.25 3.78 -3.17
N TRP A 32 -14.95 3.74 -1.87
CA TRP A 32 -13.59 3.98 -1.36
C TRP A 32 -12.58 3.00 -1.97
N LYS A 33 -12.92 1.71 -2.03
CA LYS A 33 -12.08 0.67 -2.62
C LYS A 33 -11.75 0.98 -4.08
N GLN A 34 -12.75 1.37 -4.87
CA GLN A 34 -12.57 1.73 -6.27
C GLN A 34 -11.64 2.94 -6.42
N HIS A 35 -11.80 3.98 -5.60
CA HIS A 35 -10.90 5.15 -5.60
C HIS A 35 -9.46 4.78 -5.26
N VAL A 36 -9.25 3.91 -4.26
CA VAL A 36 -7.92 3.44 -3.89
C VAL A 36 -7.26 2.66 -5.02
N LEU A 37 -7.99 1.75 -5.67
CA LEU A 37 -7.47 0.98 -6.80
C LEU A 37 -7.01 1.89 -7.94
N PHE A 38 -7.84 2.83 -8.40
CA PHE A 38 -7.45 3.77 -9.45
C PHE A 38 -6.27 4.67 -9.06
N ALA A 39 -6.21 5.12 -7.81
CA ALA A 39 -5.11 5.94 -7.32
C ALA A 39 -3.79 5.15 -7.34
N THR A 40 -3.78 3.93 -6.79
CA THR A 40 -2.60 3.05 -6.76
C THR A 40 -2.14 2.64 -8.17
N GLU A 41 -3.08 2.37 -9.07
CA GLU A 41 -2.77 2.08 -10.48
C GLU A 41 -2.10 3.28 -11.16
N SER A 42 -2.63 4.48 -10.96
CA SER A 42 -2.07 5.70 -11.56
C SER A 42 -0.68 6.10 -11.04
N LEU A 43 -0.25 5.52 -9.93
CA LEU A 43 1.07 5.70 -9.34
C LEU A 43 1.98 4.49 -9.54
N ALA A 44 1.53 3.46 -10.27
CA ALA A 44 2.24 2.18 -10.41
C ALA A 44 2.61 1.57 -9.03
N LEU A 45 1.65 1.59 -8.10
CA LEU A 45 1.78 1.06 -6.74
C LEU A 45 0.83 -0.11 -6.46
N THR A 46 0.06 -0.59 -7.44
CA THR A 46 -0.89 -1.71 -7.28
C THR A 46 -0.24 -2.95 -6.64
N LYS A 47 1.01 -3.23 -7.00
CA LYS A 47 1.81 -4.35 -6.46
C LYS A 47 1.96 -4.33 -4.93
N HIS A 48 1.87 -3.16 -4.30
CA HIS A 48 1.96 -3.00 -2.84
C HIS A 48 0.69 -3.42 -2.10
N VAL A 49 -0.46 -3.54 -2.79
CA VAL A 49 -1.76 -3.89 -2.18
C VAL A 49 -2.33 -5.21 -2.66
N ASP A 50 -1.94 -5.70 -3.84
CA ASP A 50 -2.40 -6.98 -4.40
C ASP A 50 -1.55 -8.20 -3.97
N GLY A 51 -0.43 -7.96 -3.30
CA GLY A 51 0.49 -9.01 -2.81
C GLY A 51 1.39 -9.62 -3.89
N SER A 52 1.38 -9.09 -5.12
CA SER A 52 2.27 -9.55 -6.21
C SER A 52 3.71 -9.05 -6.06
N LEU A 53 3.96 -8.07 -5.19
CA LEU A 53 5.29 -7.53 -4.95
C LEU A 53 6.19 -8.52 -4.21
N VAL A 54 7.29 -8.90 -4.86
CA VAL A 54 8.40 -9.61 -4.22
C VAL A 54 9.30 -8.59 -3.53
N VAL A 55 9.37 -8.64 -2.20
CA VAL A 55 10.20 -7.71 -1.40
C VAL A 55 11.65 -8.17 -1.44
N SER A 56 12.53 -7.30 -1.92
CA SER A 56 13.98 -7.55 -1.96
C SER A 56 14.58 -7.66 -0.55
N ALA A 57 15.67 -8.42 -0.41
CA ALA A 57 16.39 -8.52 0.86
C ALA A 57 16.87 -7.15 1.35
N GLN A 58 16.85 -6.92 2.67
CA GLN A 58 17.25 -5.63 3.26
C GLN A 58 18.72 -5.28 3.03
N GLN A 59 19.56 -6.31 2.96
CA GLN A 59 21.00 -6.18 2.78
C GLN A 59 21.46 -7.11 1.66
N VAL A 60 22.49 -6.68 0.95
CA VAL A 60 23.18 -7.44 -0.09
C VAL A 60 24.64 -7.64 0.32
N HIS A 61 25.23 -8.77 -0.08
CA HIS A 61 26.65 -9.04 0.15
C HIS A 61 27.48 -8.38 -0.95
N GLY A 62 28.44 -7.56 -0.57
CA GLY A 62 29.49 -7.07 -1.46
C GLY A 62 30.73 -7.94 -1.40
N GLU A 63 31.75 -7.54 -2.16
CA GLU A 63 33.03 -8.25 -2.19
C GLU A 63 33.66 -8.34 -0.79
N GLY A 64 34.25 -9.49 -0.48
CA GLY A 64 34.91 -9.75 0.81
C GLY A 64 33.96 -9.99 1.99
N GLY A 65 32.65 -10.21 1.76
CA GLY A 65 31.69 -10.55 2.83
C GLY A 65 31.10 -9.35 3.56
N THR A 66 31.32 -8.13 3.07
CA THR A 66 30.74 -6.90 3.62
C THR A 66 29.25 -6.81 3.27
N MET A 67 28.40 -6.41 4.22
CA MET A 67 26.97 -6.19 3.97
C MET A 67 26.67 -4.72 3.67
N PHE A 68 25.87 -4.48 2.61
CA PHE A 68 25.41 -3.16 2.20
C PHE A 68 23.88 -3.08 2.19
N PRO A 69 23.28 -1.92 2.50
CA PRO A 69 21.84 -1.71 2.32
C PRO A 69 21.43 -1.96 0.87
N ASN A 70 20.34 -2.69 0.67
CA ASN A 70 19.78 -2.87 -0.65
C ASN A 70 18.94 -1.67 -1.06
N LEU A 71 19.33 -0.98 -2.12
CA LEU A 71 18.61 0.19 -2.62
C LEU A 71 17.17 -0.15 -3.01
N ASP A 72 16.92 -1.34 -3.56
CA ASP A 72 15.56 -1.78 -3.92
C ASP A 72 14.66 -1.90 -2.69
N TYR A 73 15.20 -2.38 -1.57
CA TYR A 73 14.47 -2.47 -0.32
C TYR A 73 14.18 -1.08 0.26
N VAL A 74 15.13 -0.15 0.16
CA VAL A 74 14.96 1.24 0.60
C VAL A 74 13.85 1.92 -0.21
N LEU A 75 13.88 1.77 -1.54
CA LEU A 75 12.84 2.30 -2.44
C LEU A 75 11.46 1.69 -2.13
N TYR A 76 11.40 0.37 -1.97
CA TYR A 76 10.19 -0.32 -1.54
C TYR A 76 9.63 0.29 -0.25
N LYS A 77 10.48 0.47 0.78
CA LYS A 77 10.03 1.01 2.07
C LYS A 77 9.57 2.45 2.00
N GLN A 78 10.20 3.27 1.16
CA GLN A 78 9.74 4.63 0.93
C GLN A 78 8.35 4.66 0.28
N GLU A 79 8.14 3.85 -0.78
CA GLU A 79 6.84 3.74 -1.44
C GLU A 79 5.74 3.19 -0.51
N ASP A 80 6.03 2.08 0.18
CA ASP A 80 5.10 1.41 1.11
C ASP A 80 4.71 2.33 2.28
N SER A 81 5.68 3.05 2.87
CA SER A 81 5.41 3.99 3.97
C SER A 81 4.58 5.19 3.53
N ALA A 82 4.82 5.72 2.32
CA ALA A 82 4.03 6.81 1.77
C ALA A 82 2.59 6.35 1.48
N LEU A 83 2.43 5.15 0.91
CA LEU A 83 1.13 4.55 0.66
C LEU A 83 0.37 4.25 1.96
N CYS A 84 1.04 3.76 3.01
CA CYS A 84 0.44 3.56 4.33
C CYS A 84 -0.11 4.87 4.90
N SER A 85 0.70 5.93 4.91
CA SER A 85 0.30 7.24 5.43
C SER A 85 -0.92 7.78 4.67
N TRP A 86 -0.91 7.65 3.35
CA TRP A 86 -2.02 8.07 2.51
C TRP A 86 -3.29 7.23 2.74
N LEU A 87 -3.17 5.89 2.81
CA LEU A 87 -4.30 5.00 3.11
C LEU A 87 -4.93 5.37 4.46
N LEU A 88 -4.13 5.50 5.51
CA LEU A 88 -4.60 5.90 6.85
C LEU A 88 -5.30 7.26 6.82
N SER A 89 -4.80 8.23 6.05
CA SER A 89 -5.45 9.54 5.90
C SER A 89 -6.84 9.44 5.23
N SER A 90 -7.03 8.46 4.34
CA SER A 90 -8.27 8.21 3.62
C SER A 90 -9.31 7.42 4.43
N ILE A 91 -9.02 7.07 5.68
CA ILE A 91 -9.89 6.22 6.51
C ILE A 91 -10.54 7.05 7.63
N GLY A 92 -11.82 6.78 7.89
CA GLY A 92 -12.58 7.39 8.98
C GLY A 92 -12.11 6.89 10.36
N SER A 93 -12.31 7.73 11.39
CA SER A 93 -11.89 7.42 12.76
C SER A 93 -12.51 6.14 13.33
N SER A 94 -13.72 5.78 12.90
CA SER A 94 -14.42 4.56 13.33
C SER A 94 -13.69 3.26 12.97
N ILE A 95 -12.86 3.28 11.93
CA ILE A 95 -12.16 2.10 11.39
C ILE A 95 -10.67 2.12 11.73
N LEU A 96 -10.07 3.30 11.94
CA LEU A 96 -8.64 3.46 12.23
C LEU A 96 -8.16 2.65 13.44
N SER A 97 -8.98 2.49 14.48
CA SER A 97 -8.65 1.70 15.67
C SER A 97 -8.35 0.23 15.36
N ALA A 98 -8.97 -0.33 14.30
CA ALA A 98 -8.74 -1.70 13.87
C ALA A 98 -7.40 -1.90 13.12
N LEU A 99 -6.68 -0.82 12.80
CA LEU A 99 -5.49 -0.82 11.94
C LEU A 99 -4.17 -0.57 12.68
N VAL A 100 -4.21 -0.41 14.02
CA VAL A 100 -3.05 0.01 14.86
C VAL A 100 -1.82 -0.92 14.75
N ASN A 101 -2.00 -2.16 14.29
CA ASN A 101 -0.91 -3.15 14.15
C ASN A 101 -0.50 -3.44 12.70
N CYS A 102 -1.10 -2.77 11.71
CA CYS A 102 -0.74 -2.95 10.31
C CYS A 102 0.60 -2.24 10.03
N LYS A 103 1.55 -2.94 9.37
CA LYS A 103 2.92 -2.44 9.16
C LYS A 103 3.20 -2.08 7.69
N THR A 104 2.40 -2.61 6.78
CA THR A 104 2.55 -2.42 5.33
C THR A 104 1.22 -2.03 4.71
N ALA A 105 1.26 -1.49 3.49
CA ALA A 105 0.05 -1.15 2.75
C ALA A 105 -0.80 -2.40 2.50
N LEU A 106 -0.16 -3.55 2.27
CA LEU A 106 -0.80 -4.85 2.13
C LEU A 106 -1.55 -5.25 3.42
N ASP A 107 -0.95 -5.06 4.59
CA ASP A 107 -1.62 -5.35 5.87
C ASP A 107 -2.86 -4.50 6.07
N ILE A 108 -2.76 -3.19 5.78
CA ILE A 108 -3.88 -2.24 5.88
C ILE A 108 -4.99 -2.67 4.93
N TRP A 109 -4.64 -2.90 3.67
CA TRP A 109 -5.58 -3.30 2.63
C TRP A 109 -6.31 -4.59 2.98
N GLY A 110 -5.56 -5.65 3.33
CA GLY A 110 -6.11 -6.95 3.71
C GLY A 110 -7.01 -6.87 4.96
N LYS A 111 -6.63 -6.09 5.97
CA LYS A 111 -7.44 -5.90 7.18
C LYS A 111 -8.78 -5.22 6.86
N ILE A 112 -8.77 -4.19 6.01
CA ILE A 112 -9.99 -3.51 5.58
C ILE A 112 -10.88 -4.46 4.78
N GLN A 113 -10.31 -5.20 3.82
CA GLN A 113 -11.07 -6.21 3.08
C GLN A 113 -11.73 -7.21 4.02
N HIS A 114 -11.00 -7.72 5.02
CA HIS A 114 -11.55 -8.64 6.01
C HIS A 114 -12.72 -8.03 6.80
N ILE A 115 -12.58 -6.79 7.30
CA ILE A 115 -13.65 -6.10 8.04
C ILE A 115 -14.93 -6.05 7.21
N PHE A 116 -14.85 -5.65 5.95
CA PHE A 116 -16.02 -5.45 5.11
C PHE A 116 -16.52 -6.72 4.43
N SER A 117 -15.68 -7.74 4.22
CA SER A 117 -16.13 -9.07 3.79
C SER A 117 -17.01 -9.71 4.87
N VAL A 118 -16.63 -9.61 6.15
CA VAL A 118 -17.42 -10.15 7.27
C VAL A 118 -18.77 -9.44 7.41
N THR A 119 -18.78 -8.10 7.32
CA THR A 119 -20.02 -7.31 7.39
C THR A 119 -21.00 -7.67 6.27
N LEU A 120 -20.51 -7.84 5.04
CA LEU A 120 -21.36 -8.24 3.91
C LEU A 120 -21.93 -9.64 4.08
N THR A 121 -21.15 -10.60 4.58
CA THR A 121 -21.66 -11.95 4.87
C THR A 121 -22.76 -11.92 5.94
N LEU A 122 -22.56 -11.19 7.04
CA LEU A 122 -23.57 -11.07 8.11
C LEU A 122 -24.85 -10.39 7.61
N CYS A 123 -24.76 -9.31 6.83
CA CYS A 123 -25.93 -8.64 6.25
C CYS A 123 -26.75 -9.59 5.37
N ILE A 124 -26.11 -10.43 4.55
CA ILE A 124 -26.82 -11.40 3.70
C ILE A 124 -27.58 -12.42 4.56
N PHE A 125 -26.96 -12.94 5.63
CA PHE A 125 -27.61 -13.91 6.52
C PHE A 125 -28.75 -13.32 7.36
N THR A 126 -28.76 -12.01 7.62
CA THR A 126 -29.85 -11.36 8.38
C THR A 126 -31.05 -10.94 7.52
N VAL A 127 -30.91 -10.97 6.18
CA VAL A 127 -31.95 -10.54 5.23
C VAL A 127 -32.64 -11.73 4.53
N LEU A 128 -32.17 -12.95 4.77
CA LEU A 128 -32.76 -14.23 4.34
C LEU A 128 -33.51 -14.90 5.50
#